data_AF-A0A7S1QPN6-F1
#
_entry.id   AF-A0A7S1QPN6-F1
#
_cell.length_a   1.000
_cell.length_b   1.000
_cell.length_c   1.000
_cell.angle_alpha   90.00
_cell.angle_beta   90.00
_cell.angle_gamma   90.00
#
_symmetry.space_group_name_H-M   'P 1'
#
loop_
_entity.id
_entity.type
_entity.pdbx_description
1 polymer ?
#
loop_
_entity_poly.entity_id
_entity_poly.type
_entity_poly.pdbx_seq_one_letter_code
_entity_poly.pdbx_strand_id
1 'polypeptide(L)'
;DPRLATEVIAAAAERAGATFCYNSPVQSILKQKDGRAVSGVTLRGGHVIEAPVVVNCAGPFSCFVDRIAFDARASVQNDARITTRALRAEVAVVPAPPGVDLDKHGIVGADLDVGVYFRPEVGNRWLIGSIDPPCDPHEYIDDPESLKAVSTSAFSSMWEHNVVRGALRFRDLPIPSP
;
A
#
# COMPACT_ATOMS: atom_id res chain seq x y z
N ASP A 1 11.30 -3.60 9.08
CA ASP A 1 10.12 -2.80 9.42
C ASP A 1 10.01 -1.63 8.43
N PRO A 2 8.93 -1.53 7.64
CA PRO A 2 8.77 -0.48 6.63
C PRO A 2 8.53 0.92 7.22
N ARG A 3 7.93 1.03 8.42
CA ARG A 3 7.72 2.31 9.09
C ARG A 3 9.06 2.91 9.49
N LEU A 4 9.90 2.12 10.18
CA LEU A 4 11.24 2.56 10.60
C LEU A 4 12.12 2.92 9.39
N ALA A 5 12.09 2.13 8.32
CA ALA A 5 12.83 2.44 7.10
C ALA A 5 12.41 3.80 6.51
N THR A 6 11.10 4.07 6.46
CA THR A 6 10.55 5.33 5.97
C THR A 6 10.96 6.51 6.87
N GLU A 7 10.88 6.37 8.19
CA GLU A 7 11.30 7.40 9.15
C GLU A 7 12.79 7.77 8.99
N VAL A 8 13.66 6.77 8.82
CA VAL A 8 15.10 6.99 8.63
C VAL A 8 15.38 7.73 7.33
N ILE A 9 14.72 7.35 6.23
CA ILE A 9 14.87 8.02 4.94
C ILE A 9 14.33 9.46 4.98
N ALA A 10 13.17 9.68 5.61
CA ALA A 10 12.59 11.01 5.76
C ALA A 10 13.54 11.93 6.55
N ALA A 11 14.06 11.48 7.69
CA ALA A 11 15.03 12.24 8.47
C ALA A 11 16.33 12.52 7.69
N ALA A 12 16.78 11.59 6.85
CA ALA A 12 17.94 11.81 5.99
C ALA A 12 17.66 12.86 4.90
N ALA A 13 16.46 12.85 4.31
CA ALA A 13 16.04 13.84 3.33
C ALA A 13 15.93 15.24 3.97
N GLU A 14 15.38 15.37 5.18
CA GLU A 14 15.34 16.65 5.92
C GLU A 14 16.74 17.20 6.18
N ARG A 15 17.69 16.35 6.59
CA ARG A 15 19.11 16.76 6.75
C ARG A 15 19.75 17.20 5.43
N ALA A 16 19.27 16.69 4.31
CA ALA A 16 19.68 17.09 2.97
C ALA A 16 18.92 18.33 2.45
N GLY A 17 18.01 18.92 3.24
CA GLY A 17 17.27 20.14 2.91
C GLY A 17 15.86 19.93 2.34
N ALA A 18 15.32 18.70 2.39
CA ALA A 18 13.92 18.47 2.02
C ALA A 18 12.96 19.03 3.09
N THR A 19 11.80 19.50 2.65
CA THR A 19 10.72 19.96 3.53
C THR A 19 9.53 19.03 3.40
N PHE A 20 8.94 18.63 4.52
CA PHE A 20 7.74 17.80 4.55
C PHE A 20 6.51 18.61 4.99
N CYS A 21 5.45 18.56 4.19
CA CYS A 21 4.15 19.15 4.50
C CYS A 21 3.11 18.04 4.69
N TYR A 22 2.97 17.56 5.93
CA TYR A 22 1.99 16.53 6.28
C TYR A 22 0.57 17.10 6.42
N ASN A 23 -0.44 16.23 6.42
CA ASN A 23 -1.86 16.60 6.53
C ASN A 23 -2.30 17.70 5.54
N SER A 24 -1.63 17.77 4.39
CA SER A 24 -1.82 18.82 3.39
C SER A 24 -2.15 18.20 2.03
N PRO A 25 -3.36 17.65 1.83
CA PRO A 25 -3.72 16.98 0.58
C PRO A 25 -3.58 17.92 -0.62
N VAL A 26 -3.04 17.42 -1.74
CA VAL A 26 -3.03 18.16 -3.01
C VAL A 26 -4.47 18.31 -3.52
N GLN A 27 -4.86 19.55 -3.84
CA GLN A 27 -6.18 19.91 -4.36
C GLN A 27 -6.15 20.14 -5.87
N SER A 28 -5.10 20.79 -6.39
CA SER A 28 -4.93 21.02 -7.83
C SER A 28 -3.46 21.04 -8.24
N ILE A 29 -3.20 20.72 -9.52
CA ILE A 29 -1.89 20.87 -10.15
C ILE A 29 -1.90 22.17 -10.97
N LEU A 30 -0.95 23.06 -10.71
CA LEU A 30 -0.80 24.32 -11.43
C LEU A 30 -0.06 24.09 -12.74
N LYS A 31 -0.46 24.81 -13.79
CA LYS A 31 0.16 24.79 -15.12
C LYS A 31 0.64 26.18 -15.50
N GLN A 32 1.66 26.25 -16.35
CA GLN A 32 2.08 27.50 -16.98
C GLN A 32 0.99 28.03 -17.92
N LYS A 33 1.09 29.30 -18.34
CA LYS A 33 0.07 29.97 -19.18
C LYS A 33 -0.16 29.28 -20.53
N ASP A 34 0.87 28.65 -21.09
CA ASP A 34 0.77 27.89 -22.34
C ASP A 34 0.19 26.47 -22.14
N GLY A 35 0.00 26.06 -20.88
CA GLY A 35 -0.55 24.78 -20.49
C GLY A 35 0.40 23.60 -20.60
N ARG A 36 1.62 23.78 -21.09
CA ARG A 36 2.52 22.68 -21.48
C ARG A 36 3.33 22.11 -20.33
N ALA A 37 3.61 22.92 -19.31
CA ALA A 37 4.40 22.54 -18.15
C ALA A 37 3.66 22.80 -16.85
N VAL A 38 4.01 22.04 -15.82
CA VAL A 38 3.56 22.31 -14.44
C VAL A 38 4.26 23.55 -13.89
N SER A 39 3.60 24.23 -12.96
CA SER A 39 4.16 25.37 -12.22
C SER A 39 4.05 25.21 -10.70
N GLY A 40 3.45 24.11 -10.23
CA GLY A 40 3.32 23.83 -8.79
C GLY A 40 2.07 23.06 -8.45
N VAL A 41 1.67 23.13 -7.18
CA VAL A 41 0.45 22.53 -6.64
C VAL A 41 -0.26 23.49 -5.70
N THR A 42 -1.58 23.39 -5.62
CA THR A 42 -2.37 23.98 -4.54
C THR A 42 -2.75 22.88 -3.56
N LEU A 43 -2.45 23.10 -2.28
CA LEU A 43 -2.86 22.22 -1.19
C LEU A 43 -4.26 22.60 -0.69
N ARG A 44 -4.95 21.64 -0.07
CA ARG A 44 -6.22 21.89 0.62
C ARG A 44 -6.01 22.99 1.66
N GLY A 45 -6.87 24.01 1.62
CA GLY A 45 -6.70 25.24 2.42
C GLY A 45 -6.09 26.42 1.64
N GLY A 46 -5.72 26.22 0.37
CA GLY A 46 -5.34 27.28 -0.56
C GLY A 46 -3.86 27.62 -0.58
N HIS A 47 -3.02 26.93 0.19
CA HIS A 47 -1.57 27.13 0.14
C HIS A 47 -1.00 26.67 -1.19
N VAL A 48 -0.10 27.46 -1.78
CA VAL A 48 0.54 27.18 -3.08
C VAL A 48 2.00 26.85 -2.86
N ILE A 49 2.44 25.74 -3.46
CA ILE A 49 3.85 25.39 -3.59
C ILE A 49 4.21 25.50 -5.07
N GLU A 50 5.06 26.46 -5.41
CA GLU A 50 5.59 26.62 -6.77
C GLU A 50 6.70 25.60 -7.03
N ALA A 51 6.60 24.88 -8.12
CA ALA A 51 7.59 23.88 -8.52
C ALA A 51 7.59 23.68 -10.04
N PRO A 52 8.76 23.65 -10.69
CA PRO A 52 8.86 23.40 -12.13
C PRO A 52 8.59 21.92 -12.49
N VAL A 53 8.63 21.03 -11.50
CA VAL A 53 8.40 19.59 -11.65
C VAL A 53 7.57 19.10 -10.47
N VAL A 54 6.57 18.27 -10.74
CA VAL A 54 5.75 17.58 -9.74
C VAL A 54 5.84 16.07 -10.04
N VAL A 55 6.17 15.27 -9.02
CA VAL A 55 6.26 13.81 -9.15
C VAL A 55 5.12 13.18 -8.36
N ASN A 56 4.29 12.37 -9.03
CA ASN A 56 3.20 11.63 -8.38
C ASN A 56 3.75 10.38 -7.67
N CYS A 57 3.81 10.41 -6.35
CA CYS A 57 4.20 9.27 -5.50
C CYS A 57 3.09 8.90 -4.51
N ALA A 58 1.81 9.09 -4.88
CA ALA A 58 0.68 8.99 -3.95
C ALA A 58 0.20 7.56 -3.65
N GLY A 59 0.95 6.53 -4.07
CA GLY A 59 0.62 5.12 -3.83
C GLY A 59 -0.80 4.78 -4.32
N PRO A 60 -1.70 4.22 -3.49
CA PRO A 60 -3.06 3.89 -3.89
C PRO A 60 -3.91 5.11 -4.29
N PHE A 61 -3.49 6.34 -3.94
CA PHE A 61 -4.13 7.58 -4.38
C PHE A 61 -3.62 8.11 -5.72
N SER A 62 -2.69 7.44 -6.40
CA SER A 62 -2.08 7.96 -7.63
C SER A 62 -3.11 8.29 -8.71
N CYS A 63 -4.16 7.47 -8.86
CA CYS A 63 -5.23 7.70 -9.82
C CYS A 63 -6.05 8.98 -9.52
N PHE A 64 -6.13 9.40 -8.25
CA PHE A 64 -6.76 10.68 -7.88
C PHE A 64 -5.91 11.85 -8.34
N VAL A 65 -4.60 11.78 -8.12
CA VAL A 65 -3.67 12.82 -8.56
C VAL A 65 -3.66 12.93 -10.08
N ASP A 66 -3.70 11.81 -10.81
CA ASP A 66 -3.81 11.82 -12.27
C ASP A 66 -5.11 12.48 -12.74
N ARG A 67 -6.25 12.18 -12.10
CA ARG A 67 -7.53 12.84 -12.40
C ARG A 67 -7.48 14.35 -12.18
N ILE A 68 -6.80 14.80 -11.13
CA ILE A 68 -6.63 16.24 -10.84
C ILE A 68 -5.70 16.90 -11.86
N ALA A 69 -4.65 16.19 -12.30
CA ALA A 69 -3.67 16.71 -13.25
C ALA A 69 -4.20 16.84 -14.68
N PHE A 70 -5.17 15.99 -15.05
CA PHE A 70 -5.70 15.84 -16.41
C PHE A 70 -7.24 15.89 -16.45
N ASP A 71 -7.85 16.74 -15.63
CA ASP A 71 -9.30 16.92 -15.64
C ASP A 71 -9.82 17.50 -16.97
N ALA A 72 -11.13 17.65 -17.12
CA ALA A 72 -11.75 18.15 -18.35
C ALA A 72 -11.32 19.60 -18.73
N ARG A 73 -10.67 20.34 -17.83
CA ARG A 73 -10.17 21.70 -18.06
C ARG A 73 -8.68 21.72 -18.38
N ALA A 74 -8.00 20.58 -18.27
CA ALA A 74 -6.60 20.46 -18.62
C ALA A 74 -6.39 20.71 -20.12
N SER A 75 -5.43 21.57 -20.45
CA SER A 75 -5.00 21.87 -21.82
C SER A 75 -4.19 20.74 -22.47
N VAL A 76 -3.79 19.74 -21.69
CA VAL A 76 -3.03 18.57 -22.11
C VAL A 76 -3.80 17.33 -21.66
N GLN A 77 -4.01 16.39 -22.59
CA GLN A 77 -4.63 15.11 -22.28
C GLN A 77 -3.65 14.18 -21.57
N ASN A 78 -4.18 13.28 -20.75
CA ASN A 78 -3.38 12.21 -20.18
C ASN A 78 -2.97 11.23 -21.29
N ASP A 79 -1.67 11.11 -21.54
CA ASP A 79 -1.08 10.17 -22.50
C ASP A 79 -0.56 8.88 -21.84
N ALA A 80 -0.79 8.70 -20.55
CA ALA A 80 -0.41 7.50 -19.82
C ALA A 80 -1.13 6.26 -20.38
N ARG A 81 -0.36 5.23 -20.72
CA ARG A 81 -0.87 3.93 -21.17
C ARG A 81 -1.24 2.99 -20.04
N ILE A 82 -0.83 3.32 -18.81
CA ILE A 82 -1.05 2.53 -17.61
C ILE A 82 -1.85 3.40 -16.65
N THR A 83 -2.98 2.88 -16.18
CA THR A 83 -3.78 3.50 -15.14
C THR A 83 -3.67 2.70 -13.86
N THR A 84 -3.88 3.37 -12.72
CA THR A 84 -3.78 2.75 -11.40
C THR A 84 -5.14 2.68 -10.72
N ARG A 85 -5.32 1.66 -9.89
CA ARG A 85 -6.50 1.47 -9.03
C ARG A 85 -6.01 0.94 -7.68
N ALA A 86 -6.63 1.37 -6.59
CA ALA A 86 -6.30 0.83 -5.28
C ALA A 86 -6.91 -0.57 -5.14
N LEU A 87 -6.05 -1.57 -4.94
CA LEU A 87 -6.43 -2.95 -4.66
C LEU A 87 -6.27 -3.20 -3.16
N ARG A 88 -7.32 -3.69 -2.50
CA ARG A 88 -7.23 -4.13 -1.11
C ARG A 88 -6.48 -5.46 -1.06
N ALA A 89 -5.44 -5.51 -0.23
CA ALA A 89 -4.69 -6.73 0.07
C ALA A 89 -4.72 -6.99 1.58
N GLU A 90 -5.13 -8.19 1.96
CA GLU A 90 -5.20 -8.63 3.35
C GLU A 90 -4.17 -9.71 3.65
N VAL A 91 -3.61 -9.68 4.84
CA VAL A 91 -2.63 -10.66 5.33
C VAL A 91 -3.10 -11.23 6.66
N ALA A 92 -2.81 -12.51 6.89
CA ALA A 92 -3.08 -13.19 8.13
C ALA A 92 -1.84 -13.20 9.02
N VAL A 93 -2.01 -12.89 10.31
CA VAL A 93 -0.95 -13.07 11.31
C VAL A 93 -1.39 -14.15 12.29
N VAL A 94 -0.66 -15.26 12.33
CA VAL A 94 -0.98 -16.43 13.15
C VAL A 94 0.22 -16.88 13.97
N PRO A 95 0.03 -17.52 15.14
CA PRO A 95 1.16 -18.08 15.92
C PRO A 95 1.94 -19.11 15.12
N ALA A 96 3.24 -19.26 15.43
CA ALA A 96 4.02 -20.38 14.93
C ALA A 96 3.45 -21.73 15.43
N PRO A 97 3.64 -22.83 14.66
CA PRO A 97 3.35 -24.18 15.15
C PRO A 97 4.13 -24.52 16.43
N PRO A 98 3.63 -25.43 17.28
CA PRO A 98 4.35 -25.88 18.47
C PRO A 98 5.76 -26.38 18.15
N GLY A 99 6.76 -25.92 18.92
CA GLY A 99 8.16 -26.32 18.74
C GLY A 99 8.90 -25.57 17.61
N VAL A 100 8.25 -24.63 16.92
CA VAL A 100 8.88 -23.77 15.90
C VAL A 100 9.27 -22.42 16.52
N ASP A 101 10.52 -22.02 16.32
CA ASP A 101 11.07 -20.71 16.72
C ASP A 101 11.39 -19.88 15.47
N LEU A 102 10.41 -19.08 15.04
CA LEU A 102 10.49 -18.21 13.88
C LEU A 102 11.34 -16.97 14.12
N ASP A 103 11.41 -16.49 15.37
CA ASP A 103 12.23 -15.33 15.72
C ASP A 103 13.72 -15.66 15.50
N LYS A 104 14.12 -16.91 15.72
CA LYS A 104 15.50 -17.37 15.53
C LYS A 104 15.77 -18.02 14.17
N HIS A 105 14.81 -18.79 13.64
CA HIS A 105 15.03 -19.67 12.48
C HIS A 105 14.09 -19.41 11.32
N GLY A 106 13.18 -18.46 11.44
CA GLY A 106 12.18 -18.17 10.42
C GLY A 106 12.81 -17.64 9.12
N ILE A 107 12.19 -17.99 7.99
CA ILE A 107 12.60 -17.55 6.66
C ILE A 107 11.44 -16.89 5.93
N VAL A 108 11.75 -15.96 5.03
CA VAL A 108 10.79 -15.46 4.04
C VAL A 108 10.69 -16.49 2.92
N GLY A 109 9.46 -16.85 2.54
CA GLY A 109 9.22 -17.80 1.47
C GLY A 109 7.94 -17.48 0.71
N ALA A 110 7.82 -18.13 -0.45
CA ALA A 110 6.60 -18.17 -1.23
C ALA A 110 6.39 -19.59 -1.74
N ASP A 111 5.16 -20.06 -1.65
CA ASP A 111 4.73 -21.32 -2.23
C ASP A 111 3.71 -21.00 -3.32
N LEU A 112 4.18 -21.17 -4.57
CA LEU A 112 3.39 -20.87 -5.76
C LEU A 112 2.30 -21.91 -6.01
N ASP A 113 2.43 -23.14 -5.48
CA ASP A 113 1.45 -24.21 -5.68
C ASP A 113 0.17 -23.93 -4.88
N VAL A 114 0.31 -23.35 -3.69
CA VAL A 114 -0.82 -22.99 -2.83
C VAL A 114 -1.12 -21.49 -2.82
N GLY A 115 -0.36 -20.67 -3.55
CA GLY A 115 -0.70 -19.27 -3.78
C GLY A 115 -0.49 -18.35 -2.58
N VAL A 116 0.53 -18.60 -1.74
CA VAL A 116 0.84 -17.74 -0.59
C VAL A 116 2.33 -17.41 -0.47
N TYR A 117 2.62 -16.23 0.07
CA TYR A 117 3.90 -15.89 0.65
C TYR A 117 3.79 -15.87 2.17
N PHE A 118 4.91 -16.07 2.83
CA PHE A 118 4.98 -16.06 4.28
C PHE A 118 6.30 -15.47 4.75
N ARG A 119 6.26 -14.81 5.91
CA ARG A 119 7.46 -14.33 6.59
C ARG A 119 7.30 -14.37 8.11
N PRO A 120 8.40 -14.46 8.86
CA PRO A 120 8.35 -14.29 10.30
C PRO A 120 7.83 -12.90 10.64
N GLU A 121 7.06 -12.83 11.71
CA GLU A 121 6.56 -11.62 12.34
C GLU A 121 6.87 -11.67 13.84
N VAL A 122 7.10 -10.49 14.42
CA VAL A 122 7.51 -10.31 15.80
C VAL A 122 6.58 -11.05 16.76
N GLY A 123 7.18 -11.76 17.71
CA GLY A 123 6.46 -12.52 18.74
C GLY A 123 6.19 -13.95 18.33
N ASN A 124 7.13 -14.56 17.59
CA ASN A 124 7.08 -15.93 17.09
C ASN A 124 5.80 -16.24 16.28
N ARG A 125 5.54 -15.43 15.26
CA ARG A 125 4.33 -15.53 14.40
C ARG A 125 4.69 -15.65 12.94
N TRP A 126 3.80 -16.26 12.17
CA TRP A 126 3.79 -16.14 10.72
C TRP A 126 2.91 -14.97 10.30
N LEU A 127 3.40 -14.14 9.39
CA LEU A 127 2.54 -13.36 8.49
C LEU A 127 2.41 -14.15 7.19
N ILE A 128 1.17 -14.41 6.76
CA ILE A 128 0.83 -15.15 5.54
C ILE A 128 -0.02 -14.24 4.65
N GLY A 129 0.37 -14.05 3.40
CA GLY A 129 -0.38 -13.26 2.43
C GLY A 129 -0.49 -13.96 1.09
N SER A 130 -1.44 -13.53 0.29
CA SER A 130 -1.64 -14.04 -1.07
C SER A 130 -0.54 -13.53 -2.01
N ILE A 131 -0.14 -14.36 -2.98
CA ILE A 131 0.70 -13.96 -4.13
C ILE A 131 -0.14 -13.62 -5.37
N ASP A 132 -1.43 -13.40 -5.20
CA ASP A 132 -2.39 -13.09 -6.27
C ASP A 132 -2.60 -14.23 -7.30
N PRO A 133 -2.90 -15.49 -6.87
CA PRO A 133 -3.27 -16.54 -7.80
C PRO A 133 -4.60 -16.20 -8.51
N PRO A 134 -4.86 -16.70 -9.73
CA PRO A 134 -6.06 -16.35 -10.51
C PRO A 134 -7.42 -16.60 -9.85
N CYS A 135 -7.47 -17.42 -8.80
CA CYS A 135 -8.68 -17.72 -8.05
C CYS A 135 -9.00 -16.70 -6.95
N ASP A 136 -8.07 -15.81 -6.61
CA ASP A 136 -8.30 -14.79 -5.59
C ASP A 136 -9.13 -13.64 -6.14
N PRO A 137 -10.19 -13.21 -5.42
CA PRO A 137 -10.99 -12.07 -5.86
C PRO A 137 -10.21 -10.77 -5.67
N HIS A 138 -10.28 -9.89 -6.68
CA HIS A 138 -9.76 -8.53 -6.58
C HIS A 138 -10.83 -7.56 -6.05
N GLU A 139 -10.63 -7.07 -4.83
CA GLU A 139 -11.44 -5.99 -4.26
C GLU A 139 -10.76 -4.63 -4.52
N TYR A 140 -11.26 -3.91 -5.52
CA TYR A 140 -10.82 -2.55 -5.79
C TYR A 140 -11.62 -1.56 -4.95
N ILE A 141 -10.93 -0.63 -4.31
CA ILE A 141 -11.53 0.39 -3.46
C ILE A 141 -11.37 1.77 -4.08
N ASP A 142 -12.41 2.58 -4.00
CA ASP A 142 -12.35 3.95 -4.47
C ASP A 142 -11.63 4.83 -3.46
N ASP A 143 -11.94 4.72 -2.18
CA ASP A 143 -11.26 5.48 -1.12
C ASP A 143 -10.34 4.59 -0.28
N PRO A 144 -9.01 4.68 -0.46
CA PRO A 144 -8.06 3.95 0.39
C PRO A 144 -8.16 4.28 1.89
N GLU A 145 -8.70 5.44 2.29
CA GLU A 145 -8.88 5.75 3.72
C GLU A 145 -10.01 4.94 4.37
N SER A 146 -10.94 4.40 3.58
CA SER A 146 -12.03 3.57 4.10
C SER A 146 -11.55 2.37 4.91
N LEU A 147 -10.34 1.85 4.61
CA LEU A 147 -9.74 0.73 5.35
C LEU A 147 -9.35 1.08 6.79
N LYS A 148 -9.07 2.36 7.11
CA LYS A 148 -8.74 2.79 8.48
C LYS A 148 -9.94 2.63 9.43
N ALA A 149 -11.16 2.69 8.91
CA ALA A 149 -12.39 2.54 9.68
C ALA A 149 -12.78 1.06 9.90
N VAL A 150 -12.14 0.13 9.19
CA VAL A 150 -12.46 -1.30 9.30
C VAL A 150 -11.70 -1.89 10.49
N SER A 151 -12.34 -1.87 11.67
CA SER A 151 -11.96 -2.73 12.79
C SER A 151 -12.42 -4.15 12.48
N THR A 152 -11.59 -4.95 11.81
CA THR A 152 -11.90 -6.36 11.54
C THR A 152 -11.68 -7.19 12.79
N SER A 153 -12.64 -7.16 13.71
CA SER A 153 -12.74 -8.18 14.77
C SER A 153 -13.23 -9.54 14.25
N ALA A 154 -13.70 -9.60 13.01
CA ALA A 154 -14.09 -10.82 12.31
C ALA A 154 -13.08 -11.19 11.22
N PHE A 155 -12.77 -12.49 11.11
CA PHE A 155 -11.94 -13.04 10.04
C PHE A 155 -12.65 -12.90 8.68
N SER A 156 -11.97 -12.34 7.68
CA SER A 156 -12.49 -12.28 6.31
C SER A 156 -12.24 -13.60 5.56
N SER A 157 -12.94 -13.81 4.44
CA SER A 157 -12.65 -14.96 3.56
C SER A 157 -11.22 -14.94 3.02
N MET A 158 -10.67 -13.76 2.74
CA MET A 158 -9.28 -13.63 2.27
C MET A 158 -8.28 -14.02 3.36
N TRP A 159 -8.55 -13.64 4.61
CA TRP A 159 -7.76 -14.11 5.76
C TRP A 159 -7.82 -15.63 5.88
N GLU A 160 -9.02 -16.22 5.82
CA GLU A 160 -9.22 -17.67 5.93
C GLU A 160 -8.49 -18.42 4.82
N HIS A 161 -8.59 -17.95 3.57
CA HIS A 161 -7.87 -18.52 2.44
C HIS A 161 -6.36 -18.54 2.67
N ASN A 162 -5.77 -17.42 3.13
CA ASN A 162 -4.35 -17.34 3.42
C ASN A 162 -3.92 -18.35 4.49
N VAL A 163 -4.68 -18.45 5.59
CA VAL A 163 -4.36 -19.38 6.69
C VAL A 163 -4.50 -20.83 6.27
N VAL A 164 -5.60 -21.20 5.60
CA VAL A 164 -5.86 -22.58 5.15
C VAL A 164 -4.81 -23.01 4.12
N ARG A 165 -4.43 -22.14 3.16
CA ARG A 165 -3.35 -22.42 2.21
C ARG A 165 -2.01 -22.60 2.92
N GLY A 166 -1.69 -21.75 3.90
CA GLY A 166 -0.51 -21.90 4.73
C GLY A 166 -0.48 -23.23 5.51
N ALA A 167 -1.62 -23.67 6.04
CA ALA A 167 -1.75 -24.92 6.79
C ALA A 167 -1.48 -26.17 5.94
N LEU A 168 -1.54 -26.08 4.60
CA LEU A 168 -1.13 -27.17 3.70
C LEU A 168 0.38 -27.42 3.70
N ARG A 169 1.18 -26.51 4.27
CA ARG A 169 2.66 -26.60 4.35
C ARG A 169 3.18 -26.56 5.77
N PHE A 170 2.54 -25.80 6.63
CA PHE A 170 2.92 -25.69 8.03
C PHE A 170 2.13 -26.69 8.86
N ARG A 171 2.74 -27.85 9.11
CA ARG A 171 2.16 -28.87 9.99
C ARG A 171 1.86 -28.25 11.36
N ASP A 172 0.68 -28.55 11.90
CA ASP A 172 0.21 -28.08 13.21
C ASP A 172 0.12 -26.55 13.33
N LEU A 173 -0.05 -25.84 12.20
CA LEU A 173 -0.34 -24.41 12.21
C LEU A 173 -1.63 -24.14 12.98
N PRO A 174 -1.60 -23.32 14.05
CA PRO A 174 -2.81 -22.96 14.76
C PRO A 174 -3.70 -22.13 13.84
N ILE A 175 -4.87 -22.68 13.51
CA ILE A 175 -5.92 -21.95 12.80
C ILE A 175 -6.88 -21.42 13.86
N PRO A 176 -6.91 -20.09 14.14
CA PRO A 176 -7.95 -19.51 14.96
C PRO A 176 -9.33 -19.92 14.46
N SER A 177 -10.13 -20.55 15.32
CA SER A 177 -11.57 -20.72 15.06
C SER A 177 -12.24 -19.34 15.19
N PRO A 178 -13.22 -19.01 14.35
CA PRO A 178 -14.14 -17.91 14.63
C PRO A 178 -14.87 -18.10 15.97
#